data_AF-B0JVK3-F1
#
_entry.id   AF-B0JVK3-F1
#
_cell.length_a   1.000
_cell.length_b   1.000
_cell.length_c   1.000
_cell.angle_alpha   90.00
_cell.angle_beta   90.00
_cell.angle_gamma   90.00
#
_symmetry.space_group_name_H-M   'P 1'
#
loop_
_entity.id
_entity.type
_entity.pdbx_description
1 polymer ?
#
loop_
_entity_poly.entity_id
_entity_poly.type
_entity_poly.pdbx_seq_one_letter_code
_entity_poly.pdbx_strand_id
1 'polypeptide(L)'
;MVVSQQSVHVDKIYRTRENLAWCKERGIRLSGLPLGRPPKNRRAEIKKQAQEDESFRNAIEGKFGQAKRRFGLNLCMTKLPETSETSIALTFLVVNLSRLLRQFFGLFLSFWLFRRTNELRCRQRFNKNYVKSYFTQVKLIS
;
A
#
# COMPACT_ATOMS: atom_id res chain seq x y z
N MET A 1 25.35 11.31 10.08
CA MET A 1 23.94 11.77 10.08
C MET A 1 23.49 11.94 8.63
N VAL A 2 22.74 10.99 8.08
CA VAL A 2 22.09 11.18 6.77
C VAL A 2 20.82 11.97 7.06
N VAL A 3 20.91 13.30 6.94
CA VAL A 3 19.75 14.19 7.02
C VAL A 3 18.88 13.86 5.82
N SER A 4 17.78 13.14 6.04
CA SER A 4 16.73 12.94 5.05
C SER A 4 16.12 14.32 4.76
N GLN A 5 16.62 15.00 3.73
CA GLN A 5 16.03 16.23 3.23
C GLN A 5 14.53 15.99 2.97
N GLN A 6 13.66 16.85 3.52
CA GLN A 6 12.23 16.79 3.29
C GLN A 6 11.99 16.96 1.78
N SER A 7 11.76 15.84 1.08
CA SER A 7 11.53 15.85 -0.35
C SER A 7 10.06 16.15 -0.60
N VAL A 8 9.77 17.24 -1.31
CA VAL A 8 8.40 17.56 -1.71
C VAL A 8 8.10 16.79 -3.00
N HIS A 9 7.12 15.90 -2.92
CA HIS A 9 6.60 15.18 -4.07
C HIS A 9 5.59 16.04 -4.82
N VAL A 10 5.94 16.46 -6.04
CA VAL A 10 5.14 17.40 -6.81
C VAL A 10 4.92 16.90 -8.23
N ASP A 11 3.72 17.14 -8.75
CA ASP A 11 3.36 16.82 -10.13
C ASP A 11 4.25 17.57 -11.13
N LYS A 12 4.39 16.97 -12.32
CA LYS A 12 5.21 17.53 -13.41
C LYS A 12 4.84 18.97 -13.76
N ILE A 13 3.55 19.33 -13.65
CA ILE A 13 3.03 20.67 -13.97
C ILE A 13 3.65 21.77 -13.09
N TYR A 14 4.05 21.44 -11.87
CA TYR A 14 4.67 22.38 -10.94
C TYR A 14 6.19 22.39 -11.04
N ARG A 15 6.79 21.58 -11.92
CA ARG A 15 8.24 21.53 -12.14
C ARG A 15 8.67 22.60 -13.15
N THR A 16 8.27 23.84 -12.91
CA THR A 16 8.72 25.00 -13.68
C THR A 16 10.11 25.43 -13.23
N ARG A 17 10.84 26.17 -14.08
CA ARG A 17 12.18 26.69 -13.73
C ARG A 17 12.13 27.61 -12.51
N GLU A 18 11.08 28.43 -12.43
CA GLU A 18 10.83 29.33 -11.31
C GLU A 18 10.62 28.56 -10.00
N ASN A 19 9.75 27.54 -9.99
CA ASN A 19 9.50 26.73 -8.80
C ASN A 19 10.75 25.94 -8.36
N LEU A 20 11.55 25.48 -9.32
CA LEU A 20 12.81 24.82 -9.04
C LEU A 20 13.83 25.78 -8.41
N ALA A 21 13.93 27.01 -8.91
CA ALA A 21 14.80 28.04 -8.33
C ALA A 21 14.34 28.40 -6.91
N TRP A 22 13.04 28.66 -6.73
CA TRP A 22 12.44 28.98 -5.43
C TRP A 22 12.67 27.90 -4.38
N CYS A 23 12.53 26.62 -4.75
CA CYS A 23 12.81 25.50 -3.86
C CYS A 23 14.30 25.34 -3.58
N LYS A 24 15.17 25.55 -4.59
CA LYS A 24 16.62 25.45 -4.43
C LYS A 24 17.17 26.52 -3.48
N GLU A 25 16.67 27.75 -3.56
CA GLU A 25 16.99 28.85 -2.64
C GLU A 25 16.65 28.52 -1.20
N ARG A 26 15.59 27.75 -0.97
CA ARG A 26 15.11 27.34 0.36
C ARG A 26 15.64 25.99 0.82
N GLY A 27 16.54 25.37 0.06
CA GLY A 27 17.07 24.04 0.37
C GLY A 27 16.03 22.91 0.29
N ILE A 28 14.90 23.15 -0.38
CA ILE A 28 13.84 22.17 -0.54
C ILE A 28 14.18 21.27 -1.73
N ARG A 29 14.24 19.96 -1.47
CA ARG A 29 14.46 18.97 -2.51
C ARG A 29 13.13 18.64 -3.20
N LEU A 30 13.02 18.95 -4.49
CA LEU A 30 11.89 18.52 -5.33
C LEU A 30 12.13 17.12 -5.89
N SER A 31 11.13 16.25 -5.83
CA SER A 31 11.24 14.91 -6.42
C SER A 31 11.21 14.92 -7.95
N GLY A 32 11.82 13.90 -8.55
CA GLY A 32 11.81 13.68 -10.00
C GLY A 32 13.06 14.16 -10.75
N LEU A 33 13.24 13.66 -11.98
CA LEU A 33 14.44 13.90 -12.79
C LEU A 33 14.60 15.38 -13.19
N PRO A 34 15.80 15.98 -13.14
CA PRO A 34 16.01 17.37 -13.56
C PRO A 34 15.43 17.64 -14.96
N LEU A 35 14.94 18.87 -15.19
CA LEU A 35 14.48 19.29 -16.50
C LEU A 35 15.64 19.21 -17.51
N GLY A 36 15.39 18.62 -18.68
CA GLY A 36 16.35 18.54 -19.77
C GLY A 36 16.93 17.14 -19.98
N ARG A 37 18.08 17.08 -20.67
CA ARG A 37 18.71 15.81 -21.07
C ARG A 37 19.28 15.11 -19.83
N PRO A 38 18.91 13.84 -19.55
CA PRO A 38 19.53 13.10 -18.46
C PRO A 38 21.02 12.91 -18.72
N PRO A 39 21.88 13.04 -17.69
CA PRO A 39 23.33 12.89 -17.85
C PRO A 39 23.70 11.44 -18.18
N LYS A 40 24.75 11.25 -19.01
CA LYS A 40 25.19 9.96 -19.56
C LYS A 40 25.64 8.96 -18.48
N ASN A 41 26.27 9.46 -17.41
CA ASN A 41 26.68 8.67 -16.24
C ASN A 41 25.82 9.04 -15.03
N ARG A 42 24.68 8.35 -14.87
CA ARG A 42 23.86 8.48 -13.67
C ARG A 42 24.42 7.61 -12.55
N ARG A 43 24.67 8.21 -11.39
CA ARG A 43 24.94 7.46 -10.16
C ARG A 43 23.74 6.54 -9.86
N ALA A 44 24.02 5.29 -9.48
CA ALA A 44 22.98 4.28 -9.22
C ALA A 44 21.97 4.73 -8.14
N GLU A 45 22.43 5.52 -7.17
CA GLU A 45 21.65 6.06 -6.07
C GLU A 45 20.55 7.03 -6.53
N ILE A 46 20.85 7.92 -7.49
CA ILE A 46 19.88 8.85 -8.08
C ILE A 46 18.78 8.08 -8.83
N LYS A 47 19.14 6.95 -9.47
CA LYS A 47 18.18 6.10 -10.17
C LYS A 47 17.24 5.39 -9.20
N LYS A 48 17.76 4.82 -8.11
CA LYS A 48 16.96 4.19 -7.06
C LYS A 48 15.98 5.17 -6.44
N GLN A 49 16.46 6.35 -6.09
CA GLN A 49 15.63 7.41 -5.54
C GLN A 49 14.50 7.82 -6.49
N ALA A 50 14.79 7.97 -7.79
CA ALA A 50 13.76 8.28 -8.78
C ALA A 50 12.70 7.17 -8.90
N GLN A 51 13.10 5.90 -8.80
CA GLN A 51 12.17 4.77 -8.81
C GLN A 51 11.27 4.74 -7.57
N GLU A 52 11.82 5.05 -6.39
CA GLU A 52 11.05 5.16 -5.15
C GLU A 52 10.03 6.31 -5.23
N ASP A 53 10.47 7.49 -5.69
CA ASP A 53 9.62 8.66 -5.90
C ASP A 53 8.47 8.33 -6.90
N GLU A 54 8.76 7.60 -7.98
CA GLU A 54 7.75 7.15 -8.95
C GLU A 54 6.80 6.09 -8.38
N SER A 55 7.31 5.14 -7.60
CA SER A 55 6.48 4.12 -6.94
C SER A 55 5.48 4.76 -5.98
N PHE A 56 5.94 5.74 -5.20
CA PHE A 56 5.10 6.50 -4.29
C PHE A 56 4.01 7.28 -5.05
N ARG A 57 4.37 7.95 -6.14
CA ARG A 57 3.40 8.65 -7.01
C ARG A 57 2.36 7.69 -7.58
N ASN A 58 2.78 6.55 -8.12
CA ASN A 58 1.87 5.55 -8.68
C ASN A 58 0.88 5.02 -7.63
N ALA A 59 1.34 4.81 -6.39
CA ALA A 59 0.49 4.40 -5.29
C ALA A 59 -0.57 5.46 -4.96
N ILE A 60 -0.16 6.75 -4.91
CA ILE A 60 -1.06 7.88 -4.69
C ILE A 60 -2.09 8.01 -5.82
N GLU A 61 -1.65 8.05 -7.08
CA GLU A 61 -2.52 8.15 -8.25
C GLU A 61 -3.52 6.98 -8.28
N GLY A 62 -3.07 5.77 -7.95
CA GLY A 62 -3.93 4.61 -7.80
C GLY A 62 -5.03 4.82 -6.76
N LYS A 63 -4.71 5.39 -5.59
CA LYS A 63 -5.70 5.70 -4.54
C LYS A 63 -6.67 6.78 -4.95
N PHE A 64 -6.20 7.86 -5.58
CA PHE A 64 -7.07 8.90 -6.12
C PHE A 64 -7.98 8.36 -7.24
N GLY A 65 -7.46 7.51 -8.12
CA GLY A 65 -8.27 6.83 -9.13
C GLY A 65 -9.36 5.94 -8.53
N GLN A 66 -9.05 5.23 -7.43
CA GLN A 66 -10.04 4.45 -6.69
C GLN A 66 -11.09 5.33 -6.02
N ALA A 67 -10.69 6.42 -5.36
CA ALA A 67 -11.61 7.39 -4.76
C ALA A 67 -12.59 7.96 -5.80
N LYS A 68 -12.07 8.32 -6.98
CA LYS A 68 -12.85 8.82 -8.12
C LYS A 68 -13.83 7.80 -8.69
N ARG A 69 -13.38 6.57 -8.96
CA ARG A 69 -14.19 5.53 -9.64
C ARG A 69 -15.11 4.76 -8.71
N ARG A 70 -14.64 4.36 -7.52
CA ARG A 70 -15.40 3.46 -6.61
C ARG A 70 -16.10 4.20 -5.48
N PHE A 71 -15.60 5.37 -5.08
CA PHE A 71 -16.14 6.12 -3.95
C PHE A 71 -16.81 7.45 -4.36
N GLY A 72 -17.05 7.64 -5.65
CA GLY A 72 -17.88 8.75 -6.15
C GLY A 72 -17.24 10.13 -6.05
N LEU A 73 -15.92 10.25 -5.85
CA LEU A 73 -15.26 11.57 -5.78
C LEU A 73 -15.47 12.40 -7.06
N ASN A 74 -15.60 11.74 -8.22
CA ASN A 74 -15.91 12.40 -9.50
C ASN A 74 -17.37 12.90 -9.61
N LEU A 75 -18.25 12.49 -8.70
CA LEU A 75 -19.68 12.81 -8.71
C LEU A 75 -20.02 13.93 -7.71
N CYS A 76 -19.03 14.52 -7.03
CA CYS A 76 -19.20 15.73 -6.24
C CYS A 76 -19.53 16.92 -7.15
N MET A 77 -20.82 17.14 -7.41
CA MET A 77 -21.35 18.25 -8.23
C MET A 77 -22.04 19.33 -7.38
N THR A 78 -21.74 19.35 -6.08
CA THR A 78 -22.32 20.28 -5.11
C THR A 78 -21.96 21.72 -5.46
N LYS A 79 -22.95 22.61 -5.48
CA LYS A 79 -22.79 24.01 -5.90
C LYS A 79 -22.22 24.92 -4.81
N LEU A 80 -22.26 24.50 -3.55
CA LEU A 80 -21.80 25.28 -2.39
C LEU A 80 -20.48 24.72 -1.85
N PRO A 81 -19.47 25.56 -1.54
CA PRO A 81 -18.15 25.10 -1.10
C PRO A 81 -18.20 24.26 0.19
N GLU A 82 -19.03 24.63 1.15
CA GLU A 82 -19.15 23.86 2.41
C GLU A 82 -19.64 22.43 2.18
N THR A 83 -20.59 22.26 1.24
CA THR A 83 -21.11 20.93 0.90
C THR A 83 -20.15 20.10 0.06
N SER A 84 -19.31 20.72 -0.77
CA SER A 84 -18.28 20.01 -1.54
C SER A 84 -17.17 19.52 -0.61
N GLU A 85 -16.71 20.38 0.31
CA GLU A 85 -15.68 20.04 1.29
C GLU A 85 -16.09 18.88 2.18
N THR A 86 -17.30 18.94 2.74
CA THR A 86 -17.84 17.85 3.58
C THR A 86 -18.00 16.55 2.80
N SER A 87 -18.49 16.60 1.56
CA SER A 87 -18.62 15.42 0.70
C SER A 87 -17.26 14.78 0.40
N ILE A 88 -16.26 15.59 0.03
CA ILE A 88 -14.88 15.14 -0.22
C ILE A 88 -14.27 14.52 1.04
N ALA A 89 -14.43 15.17 2.19
CA ALA A 89 -13.94 14.66 3.48
C ALA A 89 -14.55 13.30 3.82
N LEU A 90 -15.87 13.16 3.63
CA LEU A 90 -16.58 11.90 3.85
C LEU A 90 -16.07 10.80 2.91
N THR A 91 -15.83 11.11 1.64
CA THR A 91 -15.26 10.17 0.68
C THR A 91 -13.90 9.65 1.16
N PHE A 92 -13.00 10.53 1.61
CA PHE A 92 -11.69 10.11 2.13
C PHE A 92 -11.80 9.29 3.41
N LEU A 93 -12.72 9.64 4.31
CA LEU A 93 -13.01 8.86 5.50
C LEU A 93 -13.43 7.43 5.13
N VAL A 94 -14.36 7.27 4.19
CA VAL A 94 -14.85 5.96 3.73
C VAL A 94 -13.74 5.17 3.00
N VAL A 95 -12.91 5.82 2.19
CA VAL A 95 -11.75 5.19 1.55
C VAL A 95 -10.80 4.60 2.60
N ASN A 96 -10.49 5.36 3.65
CA ASN A 96 -9.62 4.91 4.74
C ASN A 96 -10.27 3.80 5.57
N LEU A 97 -11.54 3.94 5.92
CA LEU A 97 -12.28 2.92 6.68
C LEU A 97 -12.36 1.59 5.91
N SER A 98 -12.65 1.65 4.61
CA SER A 98 -12.70 0.44 3.77
C SER A 98 -11.35 -0.28 3.69
N ARG A 99 -10.21 0.44 3.81
CA ARG A 99 -8.88 -0.15 3.91
C ARG A 99 -8.70 -0.89 5.24
N LEU A 100 -9.07 -0.26 6.35
CA LEU A 100 -8.98 -0.86 7.69
C LEU A 100 -9.85 -2.12 7.78
N LEU A 101 -11.09 -2.05 7.30
CA LEU A 101 -11.99 -3.21 7.27
C LEU A 101 -11.40 -4.36 6.46
N ARG A 102 -10.85 -4.11 5.26
CA ARG A 102 -10.19 -5.15 4.46
C ARG A 102 -9.01 -5.80 5.20
N GLN A 103 -8.21 -5.02 5.91
CA GLN A 103 -7.10 -5.56 6.71
C GLN A 103 -7.61 -6.41 7.87
N PHE A 104 -8.62 -5.91 8.60
CA PHE A 104 -9.25 -6.63 9.70
C PHE A 104 -9.87 -7.96 9.24
N PHE A 105 -10.67 -7.95 8.18
CA PHE A 105 -11.27 -9.16 7.62
C PHE A 105 -10.23 -10.11 7.04
N GLY A 106 -9.14 -9.61 6.44
CA GLY A 106 -8.04 -10.44 5.96
C GLY A 106 -7.32 -11.16 7.10
N LEU A 107 -7.01 -10.44 8.19
CA LEU A 107 -6.42 -11.03 9.40
C LEU A 107 -7.39 -12.01 10.05
N PHE A 108 -8.65 -11.63 10.22
CA PHE A 108 -9.69 -12.49 10.77
C PHE A 108 -9.86 -13.78 9.97
N LEU A 109 -9.93 -13.69 8.64
CA LEU A 109 -10.05 -14.85 7.76
C LEU A 109 -8.79 -15.71 7.81
N SER A 110 -7.60 -15.11 7.81
CA SER A 110 -6.33 -15.86 7.94
C SER A 110 -6.24 -16.60 9.27
N PHE A 111 -6.64 -15.97 10.38
CA PHE A 111 -6.69 -16.58 11.70
C PHE A 111 -7.71 -17.72 11.76
N TRP A 112 -8.90 -17.49 11.22
CA TRP A 112 -9.95 -18.51 11.18
C TRP A 112 -9.59 -19.71 10.30
N LEU A 113 -9.03 -19.48 9.11
CA LEU A 113 -8.52 -20.55 8.23
C LEU A 113 -7.33 -21.28 8.86
N PHE A 114 -6.43 -20.57 9.53
CA PHE A 114 -5.33 -21.18 10.27
C PHE A 114 -5.83 -22.07 11.41
N ARG A 115 -6.84 -21.62 12.18
CA ARG A 115 -7.48 -22.46 13.20
C ARG A 115 -8.12 -23.71 12.60
N ARG A 116 -8.89 -23.55 11.51
CA ARG A 116 -9.55 -24.68 10.81
C ARG A 116 -8.54 -25.72 10.29
N THR A 117 -7.43 -25.28 9.71
CA THR A 117 -6.39 -26.20 9.19
C THR A 117 -5.65 -26.94 10.30
N ASN A 118 -5.40 -26.30 11.44
CA ASN A 118 -4.81 -26.97 12.61
C ASN A 118 -5.75 -28.01 13.22
N GLU A 119 -7.05 -27.73 13.30
CA GLU A 119 -8.03 -28.73 13.76
C GLU A 119 -8.08 -29.97 12.85
N LEU A 120 -8.09 -29.78 11.53
CA LEU A 120 -8.04 -30.90 10.57
C LEU A 120 -6.72 -31.68 10.67
N ARG A 121 -5.58 -30.98 10.84
CA ARG A 121 -4.27 -31.60 11.02
C ARG A 121 -4.18 -32.40 12.32
N CYS A 122 -4.70 -31.87 13.43
CA CYS A 122 -4.83 -32.61 14.68
C CYS A 122 -5.68 -33.86 14.50
N ARG A 123 -6.85 -33.75 13.87
CA ARG A 123 -7.75 -34.89 13.63
C ARG A 123 -7.09 -35.99 12.78
N GLN A 124 -6.35 -35.62 11.73
CA GLN A 124 -5.58 -36.58 10.92
C GLN A 124 -4.44 -37.24 11.72
N ARG A 125 -3.75 -36.50 12.59
CA ARG A 125 -2.67 -37.04 13.43
C ARG A 125 -3.20 -38.02 14.48
N PHE A 126 -4.32 -37.70 15.12
CA PHE A 126 -5.02 -38.62 16.03
C PHE A 126 -5.45 -39.91 15.32
N ASN A 127 -6.04 -39.80 14.12
CA ASN A 127 -6.44 -40.97 13.33
C ASN A 127 -5.23 -41.85 12.93
N LYS A 128 -4.14 -41.25 12.44
CA LYS A 128 -2.90 -41.99 12.12
C LYS A 128 -2.29 -42.69 13.34
N ASN A 129 -2.28 -42.04 14.49
CA ASN A 129 -1.77 -42.62 15.74
C ASN A 129 -2.65 -43.80 16.21
N TYR A 130 -3.97 -43.66 16.10
CA TYR A 130 -4.92 -44.73 16.38
C TYR A 130 -4.61 -45.94 15.50
N VAL A 131 -4.68 -45.80 14.17
CA VAL A 131 -4.39 -46.90 13.22
C VAL A 131 -3.03 -47.56 13.46
N LYS A 132 -1.98 -46.78 13.72
CA LYS A 132 -0.65 -47.31 14.04
C LYS A 132 -0.65 -48.13 15.34
N SER A 133 -1.35 -47.66 16.37
CA SER A 133 -1.49 -48.38 17.64
C SER A 133 -2.20 -49.72 17.45
N TYR A 134 -3.34 -49.77 16.73
CA TYR A 134 -4.04 -51.04 16.44
C TYR A 134 -3.16 -52.01 15.68
N PHE A 135 -2.47 -51.54 14.65
CA PHE A 135 -1.56 -52.38 13.87
C PHE A 135 -0.41 -52.93 14.71
N THR A 136 0.15 -52.11 15.61
CA THR A 136 1.22 -52.54 16.52
C THR A 136 0.72 -53.58 17.52
N GLN A 137 -0.49 -53.41 18.06
CA GLN A 137 -1.11 -54.38 18.97
C GLN A 137 -1.40 -55.72 18.28
N VAL A 138 -1.99 -55.70 17.08
CA VAL A 138 -2.25 -56.94 16.31
C VAL A 138 -0.96 -57.68 15.98
N LYS A 139 0.13 -56.95 15.69
CA LYS A 139 1.45 -57.55 15.40
C LYS A 139 2.16 -58.13 16.64
N LEU A 140 1.74 -57.75 17.84
CA LEU A 140 2.24 -58.31 19.11
C LEU A 140 1.42 -59.54 19.56
N ILE A 141 0.19 -59.68 19.06
CA ILE A 141 -0.72 -60.77 19.41
C ILE A 141 -0.60 -61.96 18.43
N SER A 142 -0.06 -61.73 17.23
CA SER A 142 0.28 -62.76 16.24
C SER A 142 1.71 -63.28 16.41
#